data_AF-A0A0G0RJ01-F1
#
_entry.id   AF-A0A0G0RJ01-F1
#
_cell.length_a   1.000
_cell.length_b   1.000
_cell.length_c   1.000
_cell.angle_alpha   90.00
_cell.angle_beta   90.00
_cell.angle_gamma   90.00
#
_symmetry.space_group_name_H-M   'P 1'
#
loop_
_entity.id
_entity.type
_entity.pdbx_description
1 polymer ?
#
loop_
_entity_poly.entity_id
_entity_poly.type
_entity_poly.pdbx_seq_one_letter_code
_entity_poly.pdbx_strand_id
1 'polypeptide(L)'
;MIKNRLPKPFIKNIAFFGDANILPDDPVYKKAFETAKYLALHGYTIVNGGGPGVMAASTKGAEEVKGETLTVTFYPKNAPGFEGRYVGNIPDVEIKTSNYIERMFKLLEHADVYIIFKGGTGTISEFGTAWVLAKLYYGHHKPFILFGDFWAEIIDVLRKRRCFADD
;
A
#
# COMPACT_ATOMS: atom_id res chain seq x y z
N MET A 1 -32.54 -9.28 -20.37
CA MET A 1 -31.08 -9.49 -20.25
C MET A 1 -30.67 -9.27 -18.80
N ILE A 2 -30.45 -10.34 -18.05
CA ILE A 2 -29.92 -10.28 -16.68
C ILE A 2 -28.44 -9.94 -16.82
N LYS A 3 -28.02 -8.74 -16.42
CA LYS A 3 -26.59 -8.43 -16.27
C LYS A 3 -26.07 -9.36 -15.17
N ASN A 4 -25.38 -10.43 -15.55
CA ASN A 4 -24.56 -11.23 -14.62
C ASN A 4 -23.56 -10.29 -13.98
N ARG A 5 -23.90 -9.72 -12.81
CA ARG A 5 -22.91 -9.08 -11.95
C ARG A 5 -22.05 -10.23 -11.43
N LEU A 6 -20.78 -10.22 -11.83
CA LEU A 6 -19.78 -11.08 -11.21
C LEU A 6 -19.88 -10.94 -9.68
N PRO A 7 -19.73 -12.02 -8.90
CA PRO A 7 -19.74 -11.93 -7.45
C PRO A 7 -18.70 -10.90 -7.03
N LYS A 8 -19.09 -9.98 -6.14
CA LYS A 8 -18.15 -8.97 -5.63
C LYS A 8 -16.96 -9.71 -5.00
N PRO A 9 -15.71 -9.40 -5.39
CA PRO A 9 -14.55 -10.01 -4.74
C PRO A 9 -14.62 -9.72 -3.25
N PHE A 10 -14.31 -10.75 -2.44
CA PHE A 10 -14.23 -10.60 -1.00
C PHE A 10 -13.01 -9.75 -0.68
N ILE A 11 -13.24 -8.52 -0.21
CA ILE A 11 -12.19 -7.59 0.18
C ILE A 11 -11.95 -7.76 1.68
N LYS A 12 -10.74 -8.13 2.06
CA LYS A 12 -10.32 -8.29 3.46
C LYS A 12 -9.02 -7.56 3.76
N ASN A 13 -8.04 -7.62 2.85
CA ASN A 13 -6.70 -7.11 3.08
C ASN A 13 -6.48 -5.77 2.38
N ILE A 14 -6.07 -4.73 3.11
CA ILE A 14 -5.87 -3.39 2.57
C ILE A 14 -4.40 -2.99 2.73
N ALA A 15 -3.70 -2.81 1.60
CA ALA A 15 -2.31 -2.35 1.63
C ALA A 15 -2.21 -0.85 1.85
N PHE A 16 -1.19 -0.45 2.62
CA PHE A 16 -0.79 0.94 2.82
C PHE A 16 0.60 1.16 2.25
N PHE A 17 0.70 2.03 1.25
CA PHE A 17 1.93 2.46 0.63
C PHE A 17 2.16 3.95 0.86
N GLY A 18 3.39 4.37 1.09
CA GLY A 18 3.73 5.77 1.29
C GLY A 18 5.10 6.01 1.87
N ASP A 19 5.39 7.28 2.16
CA ASP A 19 6.68 7.76 2.62
C ASP A 19 7.13 7.10 3.94
N ALA A 20 8.40 6.71 3.99
CA ALA A 20 9.06 6.16 5.17
C ALA A 20 9.57 7.27 6.12
N ASN A 21 9.78 8.49 5.61
CA ASN A 21 10.45 9.58 6.33
C ASN A 21 9.49 10.55 7.04
N ILE A 22 8.18 10.30 6.98
CA ILE A 22 7.21 11.16 7.68
C ILE A 22 7.19 10.86 9.17
N LEU A 23 7.16 11.94 9.97
CA LEU A 23 7.14 11.88 11.43
C LEU A 23 5.70 11.81 11.97
N PRO A 24 5.49 11.34 13.22
CA PRO A 24 4.15 11.19 13.80
C PRO A 24 3.29 12.46 13.86
N ASP A 25 3.92 13.63 13.88
CA ASP A 25 3.26 14.93 13.88
C ASP A 25 2.81 15.37 12.48
N ASP A 26 3.39 14.82 11.40
CA ASP A 26 3.01 15.09 10.01
C ASP A 26 1.52 14.73 9.78
N PRO A 27 0.72 15.62 9.14
CA PRO A 27 -0.67 15.34 8.81
C PRO A 27 -0.90 14.04 8.03
N VAL A 28 0.03 13.63 7.17
CA VAL A 28 -0.05 12.37 6.41
C VAL A 28 0.07 11.17 7.34
N TYR A 29 0.94 11.24 8.34
CA TYR A 29 1.07 10.16 9.32
C TYR A 29 -0.24 9.98 10.07
N LYS A 30 -0.81 11.08 10.58
CA LYS A 30 -2.11 11.08 11.29
C LYS A 30 -3.23 10.54 10.40
N LYS A 31 -3.29 10.96 9.14
CA LYS A 31 -4.30 10.44 8.19
C LYS A 31 -4.11 8.95 7.91
N ALA A 32 -2.88 8.46 7.75
CA ALA A 32 -2.61 7.04 7.58
C ALA A 32 -3.03 6.22 8.80
N PHE A 33 -2.71 6.72 10.01
CA PHE A 33 -3.12 6.13 11.28
C PHE A 33 -4.66 6.05 11.40
N GLU A 34 -5.36 7.17 11.24
CA GLU A 34 -6.83 7.22 11.38
C GLU A 34 -7.54 6.37 10.31
N THR A 35 -7.02 6.37 9.09
CA THR A 35 -7.56 5.53 8.00
C THR A 35 -7.40 4.04 8.34
N ALA A 36 -6.23 3.63 8.82
CA ALA A 36 -5.98 2.24 9.20
C ALA A 36 -6.81 1.83 10.42
N LYS A 37 -6.92 2.69 11.44
CA LYS A 37 -7.77 2.49 12.61
C LYS A 37 -9.23 2.28 12.21
N TYR A 38 -9.75 3.15 11.35
CA TYR A 38 -11.11 3.03 10.86
C TYR A 38 -11.34 1.72 10.12
N LEU A 39 -10.45 1.33 9.20
CA LEU A 39 -10.59 0.09 8.45
C LEU A 39 -10.47 -1.14 9.35
N ALA A 40 -9.49 -1.17 10.25
CA ALA A 40 -9.29 -2.24 11.22
C ALA A 40 -10.52 -2.44 12.12
N LEU A 41 -11.14 -1.35 12.58
CA LEU A 41 -12.37 -1.39 13.38
C LEU A 41 -13.53 -2.07 12.64
N HIS A 42 -13.53 -2.03 11.31
CA HIS A 42 -14.54 -2.66 10.46
C HIS A 42 -14.12 -4.05 9.95
N GLY A 43 -13.09 -4.65 10.55
CA GLY A 43 -12.68 -6.03 10.28
C GLY A 43 -11.77 -6.20 9.08
N TYR A 44 -11.23 -5.13 8.50
CA TYR A 44 -10.19 -5.22 7.47
C TYR A 44 -8.82 -5.49 8.08
N THR A 45 -8.00 -6.29 7.42
CA THR A 45 -6.61 -6.55 7.79
C THR A 45 -5.70 -5.52 7.13
N ILE A 46 -4.81 -4.90 7.90
CA ILE A 46 -3.90 -3.88 7.39
C ILE A 46 -2.61 -4.53 6.93
N VAL A 47 -2.26 -4.30 5.65
CA VAL A 47 -1.05 -4.83 5.02
C VAL A 47 -0.05 -3.70 4.76
N ASN A 48 1.23 -3.86 5.10
CA ASN A 48 2.25 -2.88 4.73
C ASN A 48 3.67 -3.46 4.64
N GLY A 49 4.64 -2.62 4.31
CA GLY A 49 6.02 -3.05 4.07
C GLY A 49 6.92 -3.18 5.31
N GLY A 50 6.39 -3.00 6.52
CA GLY A 50 7.12 -3.12 7.79
C GLY A 50 8.11 -1.99 8.11
N GLY A 51 8.09 -0.90 7.33
CA GLY A 51 8.98 0.25 7.52
C GLY A 51 8.42 1.33 8.46
N PRO A 52 9.11 2.48 8.59
CA PRO A 52 8.65 3.65 9.33
C PRO A 52 7.60 4.45 8.54
N GLY A 53 7.25 5.64 9.01
CA GLY A 53 6.36 6.57 8.31
C GLY A 53 4.94 6.02 8.13
N VAL A 54 4.40 6.08 6.90
CA VAL A 54 3.04 5.61 6.57
C VAL A 54 2.82 4.15 6.99
N MET A 55 3.83 3.30 6.79
CA MET A 55 3.75 1.88 7.14
C MET A 55 3.61 1.68 8.65
N ALA A 56 4.41 2.39 9.46
CA ALA A 56 4.30 2.31 10.92
C ALA A 56 3.01 2.96 11.43
N ALA A 57 2.55 4.05 10.80
CA ALA A 57 1.28 4.69 11.13
C ALA A 57 0.11 3.73 10.93
N SER A 58 0.10 2.98 9.83
CA SER A 58 -0.99 2.07 9.51
C SER A 58 -1.03 0.86 10.45
N THR A 59 0.12 0.26 10.79
CA THR A 59 0.19 -0.80 11.82
C THR A 59 -0.37 -0.29 13.15
N LYS A 60 0.13 0.85 13.65
CA LYS A 60 -0.31 1.41 14.94
C LYS A 60 -1.81 1.75 14.96
N GLY A 61 -2.32 2.27 13.84
CA GLY A 61 -3.75 2.57 13.71
C GLY A 61 -4.60 1.31 13.88
N ALA A 62 -4.18 0.19 13.29
CA ALA A 62 -4.86 -1.09 13.44
C ALA A 62 -4.78 -1.64 14.87
N GLU A 63 -3.59 -1.59 15.48
CA GLU A 63 -3.34 -2.08 16.85
C GLU A 63 -4.20 -1.37 17.90
N GLU A 64 -4.45 -0.06 17.72
CA GLU A 64 -5.28 0.76 18.61
C GLU A 64 -6.70 0.19 18.82
N VAL A 65 -7.20 -0.56 17.83
CA VAL A 65 -8.52 -1.21 17.85
C VAL A 65 -8.42 -2.73 17.85
N LYS A 66 -7.22 -3.27 18.14
CA LYS A 66 -6.91 -4.72 18.11
C LYS A 66 -7.24 -5.38 16.76
N GLY A 67 -7.07 -4.63 15.67
CA GLY A 67 -7.21 -5.15 14.31
C GLY A 67 -5.98 -5.92 13.85
N GLU A 68 -6.17 -6.75 12.82
CA GLU A 68 -5.14 -7.63 12.30
C GLU A 68 -4.16 -6.88 11.39
N THR A 69 -2.87 -7.22 11.50
CA THR A 69 -1.79 -6.63 10.73
C THR A 69 -0.89 -7.68 10.07
N LEU A 70 -0.50 -7.42 8.82
CA LEU A 70 0.44 -8.24 8.07
C LEU A 70 1.50 -7.34 7.45
N THR A 71 2.77 -7.75 7.54
CA THR A 71 3.84 -7.06 6.84
C THR A 71 4.63 -7.97 5.93
N VAL A 72 5.17 -7.37 4.86
CA VAL A 72 6.16 -8.02 4.00
C VAL A 72 7.46 -7.22 4.06
N THR A 73 8.47 -7.82 4.70
CA THR A 73 9.73 -7.18 5.08
C THR A 73 10.90 -7.68 4.24
N PHE A 74 11.88 -6.80 4.04
CA PHE A 74 13.04 -7.07 3.19
C PHE A 74 14.28 -7.46 4.00
N TYR A 75 14.86 -8.62 3.70
CA TYR A 75 16.07 -9.18 4.30
C TYR A 75 17.14 -9.46 3.23
N PRO A 76 17.77 -8.42 2.67
CA PRO A 76 18.83 -8.62 1.67
C PRO A 76 20.09 -9.20 2.30
N LYS A 77 20.80 -10.04 1.55
CA LYS A 77 22.15 -10.49 1.89
C LYS A 77 23.25 -9.59 1.32
N ASN A 78 23.01 -8.96 0.15
CA ASN A 78 24.02 -8.21 -0.62
C ASN A 78 23.46 -6.86 -1.12
N ALA A 79 22.99 -6.00 -0.22
CA ALA A 79 22.45 -4.67 -0.57
C ALA A 79 23.18 -3.57 0.21
N PRO A 80 24.25 -2.95 -0.35
CA PRO A 80 25.05 -1.96 0.37
C PRO A 80 24.28 -0.66 0.70
N GLY A 81 23.20 -0.37 -0.03
CA GLY A 81 22.31 0.76 0.26
C GLY A 81 21.15 0.44 1.20
N PHE A 82 21.14 -0.74 1.84
CA PHE A 82 20.08 -1.11 2.79
C PHE A 82 20.35 -0.50 4.17
N GLU A 83 19.55 0.48 4.56
CA GLU A 83 19.69 1.23 5.82
C GLU A 83 19.26 0.45 7.07
N GLY A 84 18.79 -0.79 6.90
CA GLY A 84 18.34 -1.64 7.99
C GLY A 84 16.82 -1.76 8.10
N ARG A 85 16.36 -2.43 9.15
CA ARG A 85 14.92 -2.67 9.42
C ARG A 85 14.43 -1.71 10.49
N TYR A 86 13.19 -1.25 10.34
CA TYR A 86 12.55 -0.43 11.36
C TYR A 86 11.93 -1.32 12.43
N VAL A 87 12.54 -1.35 13.62
CA VAL A 87 12.10 -2.19 14.74
C VAL A 87 10.79 -1.73 15.40
N GLY A 88 10.34 -0.51 15.11
CA GLY A 88 9.15 0.10 15.72
C GLY A 88 7.83 -0.21 15.00
N ASN A 89 7.84 -1.08 13.99
CA ASN A 89 6.65 -1.56 13.29
C ASN A 89 6.54 -3.06 13.53
N ILE A 90 5.68 -3.44 14.48
CA ILE A 90 5.55 -4.81 14.98
C ILE A 90 4.19 -5.34 14.50
N PRO A 91 4.15 -6.27 13.54
CA PRO A 91 2.89 -6.82 13.05
C PRO A 91 2.49 -8.10 13.78
N ASP A 92 1.24 -8.53 13.60
CA ASP A 92 0.79 -9.87 13.99
C ASP A 92 1.45 -10.95 13.11
N VAL A 93 1.58 -10.67 11.81
CA VAL A 93 2.19 -11.57 10.83
C VAL A 93 3.30 -10.86 10.05
N GLU A 94 4.46 -11.49 9.95
CA GLU A 94 5.59 -11.01 9.15
C GLU A 94 5.97 -12.05 8.08
N ILE A 95 5.94 -11.63 6.81
CA ILE A 95 6.46 -12.38 5.66
C ILE A 95 7.82 -11.79 5.29
N LYS A 96 8.87 -12.62 5.38
CA LYS A 96 10.25 -12.20 5.11
C LYS A 96 10.63 -12.54 3.67
N THR A 97 11.12 -11.57 2.92
CA THR A 97 11.60 -11.75 1.55
C THR A 97 13.07 -11.40 1.41
N SER A 98 13.72 -11.95 0.40
CA SER A 98 15.18 -11.88 0.22
C SER A 98 15.64 -10.79 -0.76
N ASN A 99 14.72 -10.29 -1.58
CA ASN A 99 14.95 -9.27 -2.60
C ASN A 99 13.76 -8.31 -2.72
N TYR A 100 14.00 -7.12 -3.26
CA TYR A 100 13.00 -6.06 -3.36
C TYR A 100 11.82 -6.41 -4.27
N ILE A 101 12.10 -7.07 -5.39
CA ILE A 101 11.07 -7.44 -6.38
C ILE A 101 10.08 -8.43 -5.76
N GLU A 102 10.59 -9.46 -5.08
CA GLU A 102 9.80 -10.43 -4.32
C GLU A 102 8.96 -9.73 -3.25
N ARG A 103 9.54 -8.79 -2.47
CA ARG A 103 8.80 -8.00 -1.49
C ARG A 103 7.61 -7.27 -2.12
N MET A 104 7.86 -6.56 -3.21
CA MET A 104 6.84 -5.77 -3.90
C MET A 104 5.70 -6.67 -4.37
N PHE A 105 6.01 -7.75 -5.09
CA PHE A 105 4.96 -8.66 -5.58
C PHE A 105 4.21 -9.35 -4.44
N LYS A 106 4.87 -9.72 -3.34
CA LYS A 106 4.19 -10.27 -2.17
C LYS A 106 3.23 -9.27 -1.52
N LEU A 107 3.58 -7.99 -1.43
CA LEU A 107 2.64 -6.96 -0.96
C LEU A 107 1.38 -6.89 -1.83
N LEU A 108 1.55 -6.94 -3.16
CA LEU A 108 0.44 -6.90 -4.11
C LEU A 108 -0.38 -8.19 -4.10
N GLU A 109 0.26 -9.35 -3.91
CA GLU A 109 -0.40 -10.64 -3.80
C GLU A 109 -1.30 -10.69 -2.55
N HIS A 110 -0.79 -10.23 -1.40
CA HIS A 110 -1.46 -10.33 -0.11
C HIS A 110 -2.52 -9.26 0.16
N ALA A 111 -2.66 -8.23 -0.67
CA ALA A 111 -3.69 -7.19 -0.49
C ALA A 111 -4.77 -7.25 -1.58
N ASP A 112 -6.01 -6.94 -1.22
CA ASP A 112 -7.15 -6.88 -2.15
C ASP A 112 -7.38 -5.46 -2.69
N VAL A 113 -6.95 -4.45 -1.92
CA VAL A 113 -7.05 -3.02 -2.23
C VAL A 113 -5.75 -2.33 -1.81
N TYR A 114 -5.36 -1.30 -2.55
CA TYR A 114 -4.17 -0.51 -2.25
C TYR A 114 -4.55 0.95 -1.91
N ILE A 115 -4.11 1.46 -0.77
CA ILE A 115 -4.21 2.89 -0.43
C ILE A 115 -2.79 3.48 -0.50
N ILE A 116 -2.61 4.43 -1.41
CA ILE A 116 -1.30 4.96 -1.78
C ILE A 116 -1.22 6.43 -1.35
N PHE A 117 -0.50 6.69 -0.26
CA PHE A 117 -0.22 8.03 0.26
C PHE A 117 0.93 8.68 -0.52
N LYS A 118 1.24 9.96 -0.22
CA LYS A 118 2.47 10.60 -0.72
C LYS A 118 3.70 9.75 -0.35
N GLY A 119 4.67 9.66 -1.24
CA GLY A 119 5.87 8.87 -1.01
C GLY A 119 6.92 9.01 -2.10
N GLY A 120 8.08 8.40 -1.85
CA GLY A 120 9.23 8.42 -2.75
C GLY A 120 9.21 7.28 -3.78
N THR A 121 10.39 6.90 -4.25
CA THR A 121 10.58 5.93 -5.35
C THR A 121 9.91 4.59 -5.11
N GLY A 122 9.96 4.05 -3.89
CA GLY A 122 9.28 2.80 -3.55
C GLY A 122 7.76 2.87 -3.73
N THR A 123 7.15 3.94 -3.22
CA THR A 123 5.71 4.20 -3.40
C THR A 123 5.35 4.39 -4.87
N ILE A 124 6.20 5.07 -5.64
CA ILE A 124 5.99 5.24 -7.08
C ILE A 124 6.10 3.89 -7.82
N SER A 125 7.00 2.99 -7.44
CA SER A 125 7.07 1.65 -8.06
C SER A 125 5.85 0.78 -7.72
N GLU A 126 5.32 0.88 -6.50
CA GLU A 126 4.09 0.20 -6.07
C GLU A 126 2.89 0.73 -6.87
N PHE A 127 2.77 2.05 -7.02
CA PHE A 127 1.75 2.70 -7.87
C PHE A 127 1.88 2.27 -9.33
N GLY A 128 3.07 2.37 -9.92
CA GLY A 128 3.29 2.01 -11.32
C GLY A 128 2.95 0.55 -11.60
N THR A 129 3.30 -0.36 -10.68
CA THR A 129 2.95 -1.78 -10.80
C THR A 129 1.44 -2.00 -10.68
N ALA A 130 0.79 -1.38 -9.68
CA ALA A 130 -0.66 -1.46 -9.53
C ALA A 130 -1.41 -0.93 -10.76
N TRP A 131 -0.93 0.15 -11.37
CA TRP A 131 -1.50 0.71 -12.60
C TRP A 131 -1.32 -0.22 -13.81
N VAL A 132 -0.11 -0.74 -14.04
CA VAL A 132 0.14 -1.72 -15.11
C VAL A 132 -0.76 -2.95 -14.97
N LEU A 133 -0.92 -3.47 -13.74
CA LEU A 133 -1.83 -4.58 -13.48
C LEU A 133 -3.30 -4.21 -13.71
N ALA A 134 -3.70 -2.99 -13.36
CA ALA A 134 -5.06 -2.52 -13.61
C ALA A 134 -5.40 -2.48 -15.09
N LYS A 135 -4.45 -2.06 -15.93
CA LYS A 135 -4.56 -2.10 -17.39
C LYS A 135 -4.66 -3.53 -17.91
N LEU A 136 -3.71 -4.39 -17.54
CA LEU A 136 -3.65 -5.77 -18.04
C LEU A 136 -4.88 -6.60 -17.64
N TYR A 137 -5.45 -6.33 -16.47
CA TYR A 137 -6.61 -7.04 -15.92
C TYR A 137 -7.83 -6.14 -15.81
N TYR A 138 -8.06 -5.24 -16.77
CA TYR A 138 -9.20 -4.32 -16.73
C TYR A 138 -10.53 -5.06 -16.50
N GLY A 139 -11.34 -4.57 -15.55
CA GLY A 139 -12.58 -5.22 -15.10
C GLY A 139 -12.41 -6.34 -14.06
N HIS A 140 -11.18 -6.81 -13.83
CA HIS A 140 -10.83 -7.88 -12.89
C HIS A 140 -9.66 -7.54 -11.95
N HIS A 141 -9.12 -6.32 -12.03
CA HIS A 141 -7.99 -5.89 -11.23
C HIS A 141 -8.41 -5.53 -9.79
N LYS A 142 -7.41 -5.57 -8.90
CA LYS A 142 -7.52 -5.05 -7.54
C LYS A 142 -7.53 -3.52 -7.56
N PRO A 143 -8.49 -2.84 -6.92
CA PRO A 143 -8.57 -1.38 -6.95
C PRO A 143 -7.43 -0.72 -6.15
N PHE A 144 -7.01 0.46 -6.58
CA PHE A 144 -6.14 1.34 -5.79
C PHE A 144 -6.76 2.73 -5.61
N ILE A 145 -6.42 3.37 -4.49
CA ILE A 145 -6.84 4.71 -4.12
C ILE A 145 -5.57 5.56 -3.95
N LEU A 146 -5.49 6.64 -4.72
CA LEU A 146 -4.47 7.67 -4.56
C LEU A 146 -4.93 8.67 -3.51
N PHE A 147 -4.28 8.66 -2.35
CA PHE A 147 -4.74 9.39 -1.17
C PHE A 147 -4.07 10.77 -1.04
N GLY A 148 -4.91 11.81 -0.98
CA GLY A 148 -4.50 13.18 -0.75
C GLY A 148 -4.04 13.94 -2.00
N ASP A 149 -3.85 15.25 -1.84
CA ASP A 149 -3.68 16.19 -2.96
C ASP A 149 -2.34 16.07 -3.70
N PHE A 150 -1.35 15.39 -3.09
CA PHE A 150 -0.06 15.09 -3.71
C PHE A 150 -0.20 14.46 -5.11
N TRP A 151 -1.20 13.60 -5.29
CA TRP A 151 -1.41 12.89 -6.55
C TRP A 151 -2.07 13.74 -7.64
N ALA A 152 -2.74 14.84 -7.27
CA ALA A 152 -3.53 15.62 -8.23
C ALA A 152 -2.67 16.16 -9.38
N GLU A 153 -1.53 16.79 -9.06
CA GLU A 153 -0.61 17.32 -10.06
C GLU A 153 0.05 16.22 -10.89
N ILE A 154 0.42 15.10 -10.25
CA ILE A 154 1.05 13.95 -10.92
C ILE A 154 0.09 13.35 -11.96
N ILE A 155 -1.15 13.09 -11.56
CA ILE A 155 -2.18 12.53 -12.43
C ILE A 155 -2.54 13.51 -13.55
N ASP A 156 -2.61 14.81 -13.26
CA ASP A 156 -2.84 15.82 -14.29
C ASP A 156 -1.72 15.84 -15.34
N VAL A 157 -0.46 15.74 -14.92
CA VAL A 157 0.69 15.62 -15.84
C VAL A 157 0.60 14.34 -16.68
N LEU A 158 0.37 13.18 -16.06
CA LEU A 158 0.25 11.90 -16.79
C LEU A 158 -0.88 11.96 -17.83
N ARG A 159 -2.01 12.57 -17.49
CA ARG A 159 -3.14 12.80 -18.40
C ARG A 159 -2.77 13.74 -19.54
N LYS A 160 -2.16 14.90 -19.25
CA LYS A 160 -1.69 15.86 -20.27
C LYS A 160 -0.66 15.25 -21.22
N ARG A 161 0.16 14.33 -20.72
CA ARG A 161 1.19 13.63 -21.50
C ARG A 161 0.68 12.36 -22.19
N ARG A 162 -0.62 12.10 -22.17
CA ARG A 162 -1.26 10.94 -22.81
C ARG A 162 -0.74 9.59 -22.30
N CYS A 163 -0.25 9.54 -21.06
CA CYS A 163 0.19 8.28 -20.47
C CYS A 163 -0.99 7.32 -20.17
N PHE A 164 -2.23 7.83 -20.13
CA PHE A 164 -3.47 7.06 -20.05
C PHE A 164 -4.18 6.88 -21.42
N ALA A 165 -3.60 7.34 -22.54
CA ALA A 165 -4.33 7.36 -23.81
C ALA A 165 -4.51 5.99 -24.46
N ASP A 166 -3.80 4.98 -23.96
CA ASP A 166 -3.92 3.57 -24.35
C ASP A 166 -4.67 2.74 -23.28
N ASP A 167 -5.34 3.38 -22.31
CA ASP A 167 -6.09 2.74 -21.20
C ASP A 167 -7.62 2.81 -21.40
#